data_AF-A0A077RCC5-F1
#
_entry.id   AF-A0A077RCC5-F1
#
_cell.length_a   1.000
_cell.length_b   1.000
_cell.length_c   1.000
_cell.angle_alpha   90.00
_cell.angle_beta   90.00
_cell.angle_gamma   90.00
#
_symmetry.space_group_name_H-M   'P 1'
#
loop_
_entity.id
_entity.type
_entity.pdbx_description
1 polymer ?
#
loop_
_entity_poly.entity_id
_entity_poly.type
_entity_poly.pdbx_seq_one_letter_code
_entity_poly.pdbx_strand_id
1 'polypeptide(L)'
;MTTITSAHADDETTHNLVKIGGKTVPNYLKGAFPETATLASANAPGSNPEPRSSSNSSSDASKDIVESAVVTIDEIMQDVLDGKKGAAAARNGTSKSTNRMVEMEKDEQKYIQDVPFYIKVRGKGKGKPVLFDQNNNAVAQIYELAAQMDLAEPLFTHTRTGAAHLPSFIVTVDFDNLTATNVDFAGSIKEGKEMACARLARMILKRNAHDHLYRRTT
;
A
#
# COMPACT_ATOMS: atom_id res chain seq x y z
N MET A 1 -23.55 6.90 -34.11
CA MET A 1 -22.18 6.55 -34.52
C MET A 1 -21.39 7.84 -34.60
N THR A 2 -20.57 8.12 -33.59
CA THR A 2 -19.85 9.40 -33.45
C THR A 2 -18.38 9.11 -33.59
N THR A 3 -17.79 9.51 -34.72
CA THR A 3 -16.37 9.33 -35.03
C THR A 3 -15.60 10.44 -34.31
N ILE A 4 -14.89 10.10 -33.23
CA ILE A 4 -14.02 11.04 -32.52
C ILE A 4 -12.68 11.09 -33.25
N THR A 5 -12.43 12.19 -33.95
CA THR A 5 -11.14 12.49 -34.59
C THR A 5 -10.16 13.01 -33.55
N SER A 6 -9.40 12.09 -32.94
CA SER A 6 -8.25 12.39 -32.07
C SER A 6 -7.01 12.65 -32.93
N ALA A 7 -6.87 13.87 -33.48
CA ALA A 7 -5.76 14.22 -34.37
C ALA A 7 -4.76 15.24 -33.78
N HIS A 8 -4.94 15.71 -32.54
CA HIS A 8 -4.19 16.88 -32.07
C HIS A 8 -3.11 16.62 -31.00
N ALA A 9 -3.07 15.45 -30.36
CA ALA A 9 -2.13 15.16 -29.27
C ALA A 9 -0.77 14.60 -29.73
N ASP A 10 -0.68 14.11 -30.98
CA ASP A 10 0.51 13.41 -31.47
C ASP A 10 1.61 14.34 -31.99
N ASP A 11 1.27 15.61 -32.28
CA ASP A 11 2.19 16.55 -32.91
C ASP A 11 3.25 17.10 -31.95
N GLU A 12 2.88 17.43 -30.71
CA GLU A 12 3.82 18.04 -29.75
C GLU A 12 4.85 17.01 -29.25
N THR A 13 4.39 15.79 -28.96
CA THR A 13 5.27 14.67 -28.55
C THR A 13 6.25 14.31 -29.67
N THR A 14 5.77 14.28 -30.92
CA THR A 14 6.61 13.98 -32.08
C THR A 14 7.65 15.08 -32.32
N HIS A 15 7.26 16.35 -32.18
CA HIS A 15 8.17 17.49 -32.33
C HIS A 15 9.31 17.46 -31.29
N ASN A 16 9.01 17.13 -30.04
CA ASN A 16 10.02 17.04 -28.98
C ASN A 16 11.01 15.90 -29.19
N LEU A 17 10.55 14.74 -29.70
CA LEU A 17 11.42 13.61 -30.04
C LEU A 17 12.37 13.92 -31.21
N VAL A 18 11.90 14.62 -32.23
CA VAL A 18 12.74 15.00 -33.37
C VAL A 18 13.82 16.01 -32.96
N LYS A 19 13.51 16.95 -32.06
CA LYS A 19 14.46 17.96 -31.57
C LYS A 19 15.70 17.37 -30.89
N ILE A 20 15.58 16.17 -30.30
CA ILE A 20 16.68 15.44 -29.67
C ILE A 20 17.33 14.40 -30.60
N GLY A 21 16.99 14.39 -31.89
CA GLY A 21 17.49 13.42 -32.87
C GLY A 21 16.80 12.05 -32.79
N GLY A 22 15.67 11.94 -32.10
CA GLY A 22 14.86 10.73 -32.00
C GLY A 22 13.98 10.50 -33.23
N LYS A 23 13.48 9.26 -33.37
CA LYS A 23 12.49 8.91 -34.41
C LYS A 23 11.10 9.42 -33.99
N THR A 24 10.24 9.70 -34.98
CA THR A 24 8.84 10.04 -34.74
C THR A 24 8.09 8.87 -34.09
N VAL A 25 7.02 9.16 -33.33
CA VAL A 25 6.21 8.12 -32.66
C VAL A 25 5.74 7.02 -33.62
N PRO A 26 5.25 7.33 -34.85
CA PRO A 26 4.87 6.29 -35.82
C PRO A 26 6.03 5.36 -36.22
N ASN A 27 7.25 5.90 -36.33
CA ASN A 27 8.43 5.10 -36.66
C ASN A 27 8.86 4.19 -35.51
N TYR A 28 8.68 4.62 -34.26
CA TYR A 28 8.88 3.74 -33.11
C TYR A 28 7.86 2.60 -33.09
N LEU A 29 6.59 2.90 -33.31
CA LEU A 29 5.51 1.91 -33.33
C LEU A 29 5.71 0.87 -34.43
N LYS A 30 6.15 1.29 -35.63
CA LYS A 30 6.43 0.38 -36.74
C LYS A 30 7.57 -0.60 -36.47
N GLY A 31 8.54 -0.22 -35.63
CA GLY A 31 9.62 -1.10 -35.18
C GLY A 31 9.24 -1.99 -34.00
N ALA A 32 8.43 -1.49 -33.07
CA ALA A 32 7.99 -2.21 -31.88
C ALA A 32 6.90 -3.25 -32.20
N PHE A 33 6.06 -2.95 -33.18
CA PHE A 33 5.01 -3.82 -33.69
C PHE A 33 5.26 -4.03 -35.18
N PRO A 34 6.20 -4.91 -35.57
CA PRO A 34 6.28 -5.32 -36.96
C PRO A 34 4.90 -5.87 -37.32
N GLU A 35 4.18 -5.15 -38.19
CA GLU A 35 2.92 -5.60 -38.74
C GLU A 35 3.19 -6.98 -39.32
N THR A 36 2.72 -8.02 -38.64
CA THR A 36 2.81 -9.39 -39.11
C THR A 36 1.93 -9.44 -40.34
N ALA A 37 2.61 -9.27 -41.47
CA ALA A 37 2.09 -9.50 -42.78
C ALA A 37 1.33 -10.84 -42.78
N THR A 38 0.16 -10.80 -43.40
CA THR A 38 -0.52 -11.95 -44.00
C THR A 38 -0.99 -13.04 -43.03
N LEU A 39 -2.25 -12.91 -42.63
CA LEU A 39 -3.15 -14.05 -42.45
C LEU A 39 -3.28 -14.80 -43.79
N ALA A 40 -2.27 -15.61 -44.12
CA ALA A 40 -2.39 -16.61 -45.16
C ALA A 40 -3.19 -17.79 -44.58
N SER A 41 -4.45 -17.86 -45.02
CA SER A 41 -5.31 -19.03 -44.93
C SER A 41 -4.57 -20.27 -45.45
N ALA A 42 -4.34 -21.24 -44.58
CA ALA A 42 -3.96 -22.59 -44.95
C ALA A 42 -4.88 -23.59 -44.22
N ASN A 43 -5.94 -23.97 -44.92
CA ASN A 43 -6.66 -25.21 -44.66
C ASN A 43 -5.71 -26.39 -44.84
N ALA A 44 -5.50 -27.19 -43.79
CA ALA A 44 -4.99 -28.55 -43.90
C ALA A 44 -5.68 -29.45 -42.86
N PRO A 45 -6.17 -30.65 -43.26
CA PRO A 45 -6.89 -31.55 -42.37
C PRO A 45 -5.97 -32.62 -41.75
N GLY A 46 -6.33 -33.06 -40.54
CA GLY A 46 -5.98 -34.38 -40.02
C GLY A 46 -4.78 -34.42 -39.07
N SER A 47 -5.03 -34.57 -37.77
CA SER A 47 -5.09 -35.88 -37.10
C SER A 47 -5.00 -35.69 -35.58
N ASN A 48 -5.99 -36.27 -34.92
CA ASN A 48 -6.23 -36.37 -33.49
C ASN A 48 -5.04 -37.02 -32.75
N PRO A 49 -4.71 -36.58 -31.52
CA PRO A 49 -4.88 -37.52 -30.41
C PRO A 49 -5.53 -36.92 -29.17
N GLU A 50 -6.25 -37.81 -28.49
CA GLU A 50 -7.11 -37.68 -27.32
C GLU A 50 -6.45 -37.11 -26.03
N PRO A 51 -7.29 -36.72 -25.04
CA PRO A 51 -6.98 -35.71 -24.06
C PRO A 51 -6.39 -36.27 -22.76
N ARG A 52 -5.47 -35.52 -22.14
CA ARG A 52 -5.16 -35.67 -20.72
C ARG A 52 -5.95 -34.62 -19.93
N SER A 53 -6.81 -35.14 -19.06
CA SER A 53 -7.62 -34.43 -18.08
C SER A 53 -6.74 -33.70 -17.06
N SER A 54 -6.82 -32.37 -17.06
CA SER A 54 -6.35 -31.54 -15.95
C SER A 54 -7.52 -30.65 -15.52
N SER A 55 -8.23 -31.09 -14.49
CA SER A 55 -9.30 -30.35 -13.84
C SER A 55 -8.71 -29.17 -13.06
N ASN A 56 -8.75 -27.97 -13.64
CA ASN A 56 -8.62 -26.73 -12.87
C ASN A 56 -9.97 -26.00 -12.88
N SER A 57 -10.69 -26.15 -11.78
CA SER A 57 -11.86 -25.36 -11.45
C SER A 57 -11.42 -24.00 -10.91
N SER A 58 -11.61 -22.94 -11.69
CA SER A 58 -11.61 -21.57 -11.19
C SER A 58 -12.65 -20.76 -11.95
N SER A 59 -13.89 -20.83 -11.48
CA SER A 59 -14.91 -19.77 -11.64
C SER A 59 -14.38 -18.54 -10.89
N ASP A 60 -14.07 -17.42 -11.53
CA ASP A 60 -14.95 -16.49 -12.24
C ASP A 60 -16.13 -16.04 -11.37
N ALA A 61 -15.94 -14.92 -10.67
CA ALA A 61 -17.00 -14.08 -10.14
C ALA A 61 -16.47 -12.65 -9.96
N SER A 62 -17.01 -11.75 -10.78
CA SER A 62 -17.27 -10.32 -10.50
C SER A 62 -16.03 -9.42 -10.38
N LYS A 63 -15.66 -8.54 -11.33
CA LYS A 63 -16.46 -7.55 -12.08
C LYS A 63 -17.54 -6.90 -11.23
N ASP A 64 -17.20 -5.80 -10.56
CA ASP A 64 -17.97 -4.55 -10.64
C ASP A 64 -17.30 -3.36 -9.91
N ILE A 65 -17.20 -2.25 -10.65
CA ILE A 65 -17.40 -0.84 -10.22
C ILE A 65 -16.31 -0.24 -9.28
N VAL A 66 -15.31 0.52 -9.76
CA VAL A 66 -15.30 1.93 -10.25
C VAL A 66 -15.78 2.94 -9.20
N GLU A 67 -14.86 3.63 -8.51
CA GLU A 67 -14.81 5.11 -8.44
C GLU A 67 -13.47 5.56 -7.82
N SER A 68 -12.47 5.78 -8.69
CA SER A 68 -11.17 6.31 -8.29
C SER A 68 -11.29 7.83 -8.18
N ALA A 69 -11.30 8.34 -6.96
CA ALA A 69 -11.17 9.77 -6.68
C ALA A 69 -9.88 10.30 -7.30
N VAL A 70 -10.01 10.99 -8.44
CA VAL A 70 -8.96 11.83 -9.01
C VAL A 70 -8.86 13.06 -8.11
N VAL A 71 -8.01 12.99 -7.09
CA VAL A 71 -7.55 14.18 -6.38
C VAL A 71 -6.47 14.81 -7.27
N THR A 72 -6.85 15.88 -7.95
CA THR A 72 -5.97 16.72 -8.77
C THR A 72 -4.81 17.24 -7.92
N ILE A 73 -3.59 16.84 -8.29
CA ILE A 73 -2.33 17.18 -7.61
C ILE A 73 -1.99 18.69 -7.72
N ASP A 74 -2.68 19.44 -8.58
CA ASP A 74 -2.45 20.87 -8.79
C ASP A 74 -2.82 21.75 -7.58
N GLU A 75 -3.59 21.25 -6.60
CA GLU A 75 -4.02 22.06 -5.46
C GLU A 75 -3.00 22.13 -4.31
N ILE A 76 -1.94 21.30 -4.31
CA ILE A 76 -0.95 21.23 -3.22
C ILE A 76 0.28 22.13 -3.47
N MET A 77 0.45 22.69 -4.68
CA MET A 77 1.63 23.51 -5.03
C MET A 77 1.46 25.03 -4.82
N GLN A 78 0.27 25.52 -4.44
CA GLN A 78 0.05 26.98 -4.33
C GLN A 78 0.48 27.61 -2.99
N ASP A 79 0.57 26.82 -1.90
CA ASP A 79 0.82 27.37 -0.54
C ASP A 79 2.32 27.61 -0.21
N VAL A 80 3.24 27.27 -1.11
CA VAL A 80 4.69 27.37 -0.84
C VAL A 80 5.30 28.71 -1.31
N LEU A 81 4.57 29.54 -2.08
CA LEU A 81 5.18 30.70 -2.74
C LEU A 81 4.90 32.09 -2.11
N ASP A 82 4.03 32.22 -1.10
CA ASP A 82 3.75 33.54 -0.48
C ASP A 82 4.60 33.89 0.77
N GLY A 83 5.63 33.08 1.05
CA GLY A 83 6.52 33.27 2.19
C GLY A 83 7.74 34.17 1.94
N LYS A 84 7.59 35.44 1.53
CA LYS A 84 8.73 36.38 1.61
C LYS A 84 8.37 37.87 1.70
N LYS A 85 8.43 38.39 2.94
CA LYS A 85 9.23 39.54 3.40
C LYS A 85 8.49 40.33 4.48
N GLY A 86 8.94 40.19 5.72
CA GLY A 86 8.41 40.97 6.84
C GLY A 86 9.31 40.89 8.07
N ALA A 87 10.27 41.81 8.10
CA ALA A 87 10.93 42.44 9.25
C ALA A 87 11.15 41.67 10.57
N ALA A 88 12.43 41.68 10.96
CA ALA A 88 12.94 41.54 12.30
C ALA A 88 12.22 42.44 13.31
N ALA A 89 11.78 41.88 14.44
CA ALA A 89 11.97 42.41 15.80
C ALA A 89 11.19 41.57 16.82
N ALA A 90 11.89 41.18 17.88
CA ALA A 90 11.37 40.86 19.21
C ALA A 90 10.34 39.73 19.34
N ARG A 91 10.74 38.62 19.99
CA ARG A 91 10.05 38.02 21.16
C ARG A 91 10.72 36.69 21.57
N ASN A 92 11.62 36.77 22.54
CA ASN A 92 11.97 35.64 23.39
C ASN A 92 10.80 35.38 24.34
N GLY A 93 9.97 34.36 24.06
CA GLY A 93 8.87 34.06 24.98
C GLY A 93 7.83 33.04 24.53
N THR A 94 8.22 31.91 23.92
CA THR A 94 7.23 30.87 23.59
C THR A 94 7.81 29.44 23.45
N SER A 95 8.68 29.01 24.36
CA SER A 95 9.24 27.64 24.32
C SER A 95 8.61 26.66 25.33
N LYS A 96 7.55 27.06 26.05
CA LYS A 96 6.97 26.24 27.14
C LYS A 96 5.76 25.39 26.71
N SER A 97 5.13 25.69 25.58
CA SER A 97 3.91 24.98 25.15
C SER A 97 4.17 23.70 24.36
N THR A 98 5.24 23.67 23.56
CA THR A 98 5.59 22.50 22.73
C THR A 98 6.07 21.31 23.55
N ASN A 99 6.75 21.54 24.68
CA ASN A 99 7.16 20.45 25.58
C ASN A 99 5.97 19.67 26.18
N ARG A 100 4.82 20.32 26.37
CA ARG A 100 3.66 19.69 27.02
C ARG A 100 2.95 18.67 26.12
N MET A 101 3.01 18.85 24.81
CA MET A 101 2.45 17.88 23.86
C MET A 101 3.32 16.63 23.72
N VAL A 102 4.65 16.79 23.71
CA VAL A 102 5.59 15.66 23.61
C VAL A 102 5.54 14.77 24.86
N GLU A 103 5.22 15.35 26.03
CA GLU A 103 5.13 14.59 27.28
C GLU A 103 3.86 13.72 27.33
N MET A 104 2.71 14.22 26.86
CA MET A 104 1.48 13.41 26.78
C MET A 104 1.60 12.24 25.80
N GLU A 105 2.30 12.41 24.66
CA GLU A 105 2.53 11.29 23.72
C GLU A 105 3.38 10.17 24.31
N LYS A 106 4.34 10.51 25.20
CA LYS A 106 5.16 9.53 25.90
C LYS A 106 4.34 8.73 26.92
N ASP A 107 3.42 9.39 27.63
CA ASP A 107 2.55 8.73 28.60
C ASP A 107 1.57 7.78 27.92
N GLU A 108 1.01 8.16 26.77
CA GLU A 108 0.19 7.25 25.95
C GLU A 108 1.00 6.04 25.46
N GLN A 109 2.23 6.25 24.97
CA GLN A 109 3.10 5.17 24.53
C GLN A 109 3.45 4.20 25.66
N LYS A 110 3.64 4.72 26.88
CA LYS A 110 3.90 3.88 28.06
C LYS A 110 2.68 3.03 28.41
N TYR A 111 1.47 3.60 28.37
CA TYR A 111 0.25 2.85 28.68
C TYR A 111 -0.03 1.72 27.67
N ILE A 112 0.26 1.96 26.39
CA ILE A 112 0.06 0.98 25.32
C ILE A 112 0.97 -0.26 25.50
N GLN A 113 2.11 -0.15 26.19
CA GLN A 113 3.04 -1.27 26.40
C GLN A 113 2.53 -2.30 27.42
N ASP A 114 1.70 -1.89 28.38
CA ASP A 114 1.16 -2.79 29.41
C ASP A 114 -0.11 -3.54 28.96
N VAL A 115 -0.66 -3.18 27.80
CA VAL A 115 -1.88 -3.82 27.26
C VAL A 115 -1.52 -5.15 26.60
N PRO A 116 -2.15 -6.27 27.02
CA PRO A 116 -1.95 -7.55 26.36
C PRO A 116 -2.30 -7.48 24.88
N PHE A 117 -1.38 -7.97 24.05
CA PHE A 117 -1.61 -8.12 22.63
C PHE A 117 -2.63 -9.24 22.37
N TYR A 118 -2.47 -10.37 23.07
CA TYR A 118 -3.49 -11.43 23.20
C TYR A 118 -3.29 -12.24 24.47
N ILE A 119 -4.24 -13.13 24.76
CA ILE A 119 -4.18 -14.06 25.88
C ILE A 119 -3.99 -15.47 25.33
N LYS A 120 -2.81 -16.05 25.56
CA LYS A 120 -2.51 -17.42 25.16
C LYS A 120 -3.12 -18.40 26.15
N VAL A 121 -4.14 -19.13 25.74
CA VAL A 121 -4.74 -20.20 26.55
C VAL A 121 -4.04 -21.52 26.20
N ARG A 122 -3.41 -22.16 27.18
CA ARG A 122 -2.91 -23.54 27.03
C ARG A 122 -3.64 -24.46 28.01
N GLY A 123 -4.38 -25.43 27.47
CA GLY A 123 -5.11 -26.43 28.24
C GLY A 123 -6.23 -25.84 29.10
N LYS A 124 -6.55 -26.50 30.23
CA LYS A 124 -7.64 -26.10 31.16
C LYS A 124 -7.24 -24.96 32.12
N GLY A 125 -6.12 -24.27 31.90
CA GLY A 125 -5.55 -23.27 32.82
C GLY A 125 -5.92 -21.82 32.51
N LYS A 126 -5.58 -20.90 33.42
CA LYS A 126 -5.66 -19.45 33.18
C LYS A 126 -4.71 -19.06 32.05
N GLY A 127 -5.20 -18.30 31.07
CA GLY A 127 -4.38 -17.85 29.94
C GLY A 127 -3.25 -16.92 30.37
N LYS A 128 -2.12 -16.97 29.66
CA LYS A 128 -0.98 -16.08 29.87
C LYS A 128 -1.10 -14.87 28.93
N PRO A 129 -1.05 -13.63 29.43
CA PRO A 129 -1.00 -12.46 28.56
C PRO A 129 0.32 -12.46 27.79
N VAL A 130 0.22 -12.20 26.49
CA VAL A 130 1.37 -11.97 25.61
C VAL A 130 1.39 -10.50 25.26
N LEU A 131 2.51 -9.83 25.51
CA LEU A 131 2.73 -8.43 25.17
C LEU A 131 3.37 -8.33 23.79
N PHE A 132 3.09 -7.24 23.07
CA PHE A 132 3.74 -6.95 21.81
C PHE A 132 5.18 -6.49 22.04
N ASP A 133 6.14 -7.11 21.36
CA ASP A 133 7.55 -6.74 21.43
C ASP A 133 8.00 -6.09 20.12
N GLN A 134 8.40 -4.83 20.19
CA GLN A 134 8.87 -4.06 19.02
C GLN A 134 10.19 -4.56 18.46
N ASN A 135 11.00 -5.28 19.25
CA ASN A 135 12.28 -5.82 18.80
C ASN A 135 12.11 -7.14 18.04
N ASN A 136 10.95 -7.77 18.20
CA ASN A 136 10.63 -9.00 17.48
C ASN A 136 9.97 -8.69 16.14
N ASN A 137 10.00 -9.69 15.26
CA ASN A 137 9.35 -9.63 13.96
C ASN A 137 7.85 -9.33 14.13
N ALA A 138 7.39 -8.22 13.57
CA ALA A 138 6.00 -7.80 13.73
C ALA A 138 5.06 -8.70 12.92
N VAL A 139 5.49 -9.13 11.73
CA VAL A 139 4.72 -10.04 10.87
C VAL A 139 4.43 -11.35 11.60
N ALA A 140 5.44 -11.96 12.21
CA ALA A 140 5.30 -13.21 12.96
C ALA A 140 4.33 -13.06 14.15
N GLN A 141 4.37 -11.94 14.86
CA GLN A 141 3.45 -11.67 15.97
C GLN A 141 2.00 -11.51 15.50
N ILE A 142 1.74 -10.90 14.33
CA ILE A 142 0.39 -10.84 13.75
C ILE A 142 -0.11 -12.24 13.38
N TYR A 143 0.72 -13.09 12.75
CA TYR A 143 0.32 -14.46 12.44
C TYR A 143 0.06 -15.30 13.69
N GLU A 144 0.87 -15.13 14.75
CA GLU A 144 0.60 -15.82 16.02
C GLU A 144 -0.72 -15.34 16.64
N LEU A 145 -1.00 -14.02 16.62
CA LEU A 145 -2.27 -13.46 17.06
C LEU A 145 -3.44 -14.10 16.28
N ALA A 146 -3.35 -14.16 14.95
CA ALA A 146 -4.38 -14.74 14.10
C ALA A 146 -4.70 -16.19 14.50
N ALA A 147 -3.65 -17.01 14.66
CA ALA A 147 -3.77 -18.40 15.05
C ALA A 147 -4.32 -18.59 16.48
N GLN A 148 -3.98 -17.72 17.42
CA GLN A 148 -4.41 -17.84 18.82
C GLN A 148 -5.86 -17.38 19.04
N MET A 149 -6.33 -16.45 18.22
CA MET A 149 -7.66 -15.87 18.32
C MET A 149 -8.66 -16.49 17.33
N ASP A 150 -8.24 -17.49 16.56
CA ASP A 150 -9.03 -18.12 15.50
C ASP A 150 -9.57 -17.09 14.48
N LEU A 151 -8.70 -16.14 14.12
CA LEU A 151 -8.99 -15.09 13.14
C LEU A 151 -8.44 -15.49 11.77
N ALA A 152 -9.02 -14.93 10.71
CA ALA A 152 -8.49 -15.08 9.36
C ALA A 152 -7.05 -14.55 9.26
N GLU A 153 -6.23 -15.19 8.42
CA GLU A 153 -4.84 -14.78 8.21
C GLU A 153 -4.74 -13.36 7.62
N PRO A 154 -3.68 -12.59 7.94
CA PRO A 154 -3.50 -11.25 7.41
C PRO A 154 -3.30 -11.25 5.90
N LEU A 155 -4.04 -10.38 5.19
CA LEU A 155 -3.95 -10.21 3.75
C LEU A 155 -2.96 -9.10 3.41
N PHE A 156 -1.98 -9.39 2.56
CA PHE A 156 -0.97 -8.42 2.13
C PHE A 156 -1.15 -8.03 0.66
N THR A 157 -1.28 -6.74 0.41
CA THR A 157 -1.18 -6.15 -0.93
C THR A 157 0.05 -5.27 -1.01
N HIS A 158 0.71 -5.23 -2.17
CA HIS A 158 1.89 -4.39 -2.34
C HIS A 158 1.95 -3.79 -3.74
N THR A 159 2.50 -2.59 -3.82
CA THR A 159 2.81 -1.90 -5.07
C THR A 159 4.30 -1.60 -5.11
N ARG A 160 4.94 -1.97 -6.22
CA ARG A 160 6.35 -1.65 -6.49
C ARG A 160 6.43 -0.42 -7.39
N THR A 161 7.23 0.55 -6.97
CA THR A 161 7.56 1.75 -7.73
C THR A 161 9.08 1.91 -7.82
N GLY A 162 9.55 2.98 -8.47
CA GLY A 162 10.97 3.30 -8.57
C GLY A 162 11.72 2.58 -9.70
N ALA A 163 13.00 2.91 -9.84
CA ALA A 163 13.85 2.32 -10.87
C ALA A 163 14.18 0.85 -10.55
N ALA A 164 14.53 0.05 -11.56
CA ALA A 164 14.86 -1.36 -11.36
C ALA A 164 16.00 -1.59 -10.35
N HIS A 165 16.97 -0.67 -10.30
CA HIS A 165 18.12 -0.69 -9.39
C HIS A 165 17.86 -0.03 -8.03
N LEU A 166 16.73 0.66 -7.87
CA LEU A 166 16.33 1.33 -6.64
C LEU A 166 14.80 1.22 -6.47
N PRO A 167 14.29 0.00 -6.22
CA PRO A 167 12.87 -0.21 -6.08
C PRO A 167 12.36 0.39 -4.76
N SER A 168 11.12 0.85 -4.79
CA SER A 168 10.39 1.34 -3.63
C SER A 168 9.11 0.54 -3.47
N PHE A 169 8.78 0.15 -2.24
CA PHE A 169 7.61 -0.68 -1.97
C PHE A 169 6.65 0.02 -1.02
N ILE A 170 5.39 0.03 -1.42
CA ILE A 170 4.25 0.31 -0.55
C ILE A 170 3.56 -1.02 -0.28
N VAL A 171 3.34 -1.33 0.98
CA VAL A 171 2.71 -2.56 1.46
C VAL A 171 1.56 -2.17 2.37
N THR A 172 0.40 -2.73 2.07
CA THR A 172 -0.81 -2.60 2.88
C THR A 172 -1.17 -3.98 3.43
N VAL A 173 -1.44 -4.03 4.73
CA VAL A 173 -1.94 -5.22 5.42
C VAL A 173 -3.37 -4.97 5.87
N ASP A 174 -4.26 -5.92 5.60
CA ASP A 174 -5.62 -5.95 6.11
C ASP A 174 -5.81 -7.16 7.03
N PHE A 175 -6.26 -6.90 8.25
CA PHE A 175 -6.40 -7.91 9.30
C PHE A 175 -7.36 -7.43 10.39
N ASP A 176 -8.31 -8.28 10.78
CA ASP A 176 -9.25 -8.03 11.87
C ASP A 176 -9.97 -6.66 11.77
N ASN A 177 -10.48 -6.37 10.56
CA ASN A 177 -11.16 -5.12 10.19
C ASN A 177 -10.29 -3.86 10.37
N LEU A 178 -8.97 -4.02 10.42
CA LEU A 178 -8.00 -2.95 10.48
C LEU A 178 -7.07 -3.04 9.28
N THR A 179 -6.89 -1.91 8.61
CA THR A 179 -5.98 -1.79 7.49
C THR A 179 -4.85 -0.83 7.84
N ALA A 180 -3.61 -1.23 7.58
CA ALA A 180 -2.44 -0.40 7.78
C ALA A 180 -1.49 -0.45 6.59
N THR A 181 -0.99 0.73 6.22
CA THR A 181 0.02 0.89 5.17
C THR A 181 1.30 1.46 5.79
N ASN A 182 2.47 1.04 5.29
CA ASN A 182 3.74 1.66 5.67
C ASN A 182 3.74 3.15 5.30
N VAL A 183 4.29 4.00 6.17
CA VAL A 183 4.31 5.46 5.98
C VAL A 183 5.33 5.86 4.92
N ASP A 184 6.52 5.28 4.99
CA ASP A 184 7.63 5.58 4.08
C ASP A 184 7.83 4.46 3.07
N PHE A 185 8.38 4.78 1.91
CA PHE A 185 8.78 3.79 0.91
C PHE A 185 9.84 2.84 1.46
N ALA A 186 9.54 1.55 1.47
CA ALA A 186 10.50 0.53 1.89
C ALA A 186 11.43 0.15 0.73
N GLY A 187 12.70 -0.17 1.03
CA GLY A 187 13.66 -0.65 0.03
C GLY A 187 13.42 -2.11 -0.37
N SER A 188 12.65 -2.85 0.43
CA SER A 188 12.25 -4.23 0.14
C SER A 188 10.82 -4.53 0.57
N ILE A 189 10.18 -5.53 -0.06
CA ILE A 189 8.85 -6.01 0.33
C ILE A 189 8.84 -6.49 1.79
N LYS A 190 9.91 -7.17 2.23
CA LYS A 190 10.04 -7.68 3.60
C LYS A 190 9.99 -6.54 4.62
N GLU A 191 10.80 -5.51 4.39
CA GLU A 191 10.80 -4.30 5.23
C GLU A 191 9.44 -3.61 5.23
N GLY A 192 8.81 -3.46 4.07
CA GLY A 192 7.47 -2.87 3.97
C GLY A 192 6.42 -3.64 4.78
N LYS A 193 6.47 -4.98 4.77
CA LYS A 193 5.60 -5.83 5.60
C LYS A 193 5.85 -5.62 7.10
N GLU A 194 7.11 -5.58 7.54
CA GLU A 194 7.44 -5.32 8.95
C GLU A 194 6.89 -3.96 9.40
N MET A 195 7.10 -2.91 8.61
CA MET A 195 6.61 -1.55 8.92
C MET A 195 5.07 -1.50 8.99
N ALA A 196 4.38 -2.11 8.02
CA ALA A 196 2.93 -2.15 7.98
C ALA A 196 2.35 -2.95 9.16
N CYS A 197 2.91 -4.12 9.47
CA CYS A 197 2.49 -4.94 10.61
C CYS A 197 2.80 -4.27 11.96
N ALA A 198 3.92 -3.57 12.10
CA ALA A 198 4.22 -2.81 13.32
C ALA A 198 3.20 -1.70 13.55
N ARG A 199 2.77 -1.02 12.49
CA ARG A 199 1.70 0.00 12.55
C ARG A 199 0.36 -0.63 12.92
N LEU A 200 0.00 -1.75 12.27
CA LEU A 200 -1.21 -2.51 12.56
C LEU A 200 -1.26 -2.98 14.02
N ALA A 201 -0.16 -3.52 14.56
CA ALA A 201 -0.07 -3.96 15.94
C ALA A 201 -0.37 -2.82 16.93
N ARG A 202 0.14 -1.60 16.67
CA ARG A 202 -0.21 -0.41 17.47
C ARG A 202 -1.69 -0.06 17.40
N MET A 203 -2.33 -0.21 16.24
CA MET A 203 -3.77 0.02 16.09
C MET A 203 -4.58 -0.99 16.90
N ILE A 204 -4.20 -2.28 16.86
CA ILE A 204 -4.82 -3.34 17.67
C ILE A 204 -4.67 -3.03 19.16
N LEU A 205 -3.47 -2.68 19.61
CA LEU A 205 -3.23 -2.35 21.02
C LEU A 205 -4.06 -1.14 21.48
N LYS A 206 -4.18 -0.09 20.65
CA LYS A 206 -5.03 1.08 20.96
C LYS A 206 -6.50 0.68 21.09
N ARG A 207 -7.01 -0.17 20.19
CA ARG A 207 -8.38 -0.70 20.26
C ARG A 207 -8.58 -1.51 21.54
N ASN A 208 -7.66 -2.42 21.86
CA ASN A 208 -7.72 -3.24 23.07
C ASN A 208 -7.63 -2.40 24.35
N ALA A 209 -6.82 -1.33 24.35
CA ALA A 209 -6.69 -0.40 25.48
C ALA A 209 -8.02 0.31 25.75
N HIS A 210 -8.70 0.75 24.69
CA HIS A 210 -10.00 1.40 24.77
C HIS A 210 -11.07 0.45 25.35
N ASP A 211 -11.11 -0.80 24.87
CA ASP A 211 -12.04 -1.82 25.38
C ASP A 211 -11.78 -2.17 26.85
N HIS A 212 -10.51 -2.22 27.26
CA HIS A 212 -10.13 -2.47 28.65
C HIS A 212 -10.58 -1.36 29.60
N LEU A 213 -10.54 -0.10 29.16
CA LEU A 213 -11.02 1.02 29.97
C LEU A 213 -12.54 0.96 30.17
N TYR A 214 -13.30 0.67 29.11
CA TYR A 214 -14.76 0.59 29.19
C TYR A 214 -15.24 -0.50 30.15
N ARG A 215 -14.59 -1.67 30.15
CA ARG A 215 -14.94 -2.78 31.04
C ARG A 215 -14.65 -2.51 32.53
N ARG A 216 -13.87 -1.50 32.88
CA ARG A 216 -13.57 -1.17 34.29
C ARG A 216 -14.60 -0.23 34.92
N THR A 217 -15.35 0.50 34.10
CA THR A 217 -16.27 1.55 34.54
C THR A 217 -17.71 1.09 34.72
N THR A 218 -18.05 -0.10 34.24
CA THR A 218 -19.36 -0.75 34.36
C THR A 218 -19.35 -1.81 35.44
#